data_AF-A0A2D8KKU5-F1
#
_entry.id   AF-A0A2D8KKU5-F1
#
_cell.length_a   1.000
_cell.length_b   1.000
_cell.length_c   1.000
_cell.angle_alpha   90.00
_cell.angle_beta   90.00
_cell.angle_gamma   90.00
#
_symmetry.space_group_name_H-M   'P 1'
#
loop_
_entity.id
_entity.type
_entity.pdbx_description
1 polymer ?
#
loop_
_entity_poly.entity_id
_entity_poly.type
_entity_poly.pdbx_seq_one_letter_code
_entity_poly.pdbx_strand_id
1 'polypeptide(L)'
;MNFILKYYMNLKLTLIIKAILSLIILLLTSCDNKKKVLNQMPKLLTEDSYKPKTICDCNDDGIEILNKILDKREEFSKIDDLTQNKFANEYTAVLKKSWKAMQYKCLKTFGPKLLRPSDCNDPDQIQAIKDKLFKLGIMT
;
A
#
# COMPACT_ATOMS: atom_id res chain seq x y z
N MET A 1 2.21 -14.93 -66.75
CA MET A 1 2.29 -15.67 -65.47
C MET A 1 2.99 -14.90 -64.33
N ASN A 2 3.90 -13.95 -64.61
CA ASN A 2 4.64 -13.21 -63.57
C ASN A 2 3.84 -12.14 -62.79
N PHE A 3 2.76 -11.60 -63.33
CA PHE A 3 2.05 -10.48 -62.71
C PHE A 3 1.18 -10.90 -61.50
N ILE A 4 0.52 -12.05 -61.61
CA ILE A 4 -0.37 -12.59 -60.57
C ILE A 4 0.43 -13.05 -59.34
N LEU A 5 1.58 -13.70 -59.55
CA LEU A 5 2.49 -14.07 -58.45
C LEU A 5 3.02 -12.85 -57.70
N LYS A 6 3.40 -11.78 -58.42
CA LYS A 6 3.89 -10.54 -57.81
C LYS A 6 2.79 -9.82 -57.01
N TYR A 7 1.55 -9.85 -57.48
CA TYR A 7 0.40 -9.30 -56.75
C TYR A 7 0.13 -10.08 -55.45
N TYR A 8 0.10 -11.42 -55.51
CA TYR A 8 -0.10 -12.28 -54.34
C TYR A 8 1.01 -12.15 -53.29
N MET A 9 2.27 -12.01 -53.72
CA MET A 9 3.39 -11.76 -52.81
C MET A 9 3.27 -10.42 -52.08
N ASN A 10 2.90 -9.34 -52.79
CA ASN A 10 2.70 -8.02 -52.19
C ASN A 10 1.51 -8.00 -51.22
N LEU A 11 0.44 -8.74 -51.52
CA LEU A 11 -0.74 -8.85 -50.65
C LEU A 11 -0.42 -9.60 -49.34
N LYS A 12 0.34 -10.71 -49.42
CA LYS A 12 0.82 -11.43 -48.23
C LYS A 12 1.78 -10.57 -47.40
N LEU A 13 2.69 -9.85 -48.04
CA LEU A 13 3.65 -8.99 -47.37
C LEU A 13 2.96 -7.85 -46.61
N THR A 14 1.94 -7.23 -47.20
CA THR A 14 1.15 -6.18 -46.54
C THR A 14 0.32 -6.70 -45.37
N LEU A 15 -0.23 -7.91 -45.45
CA LEU A 15 -0.91 -8.58 -44.33
C LEU A 15 0.03 -8.87 -43.15
N ILE A 16 1.24 -9.36 -43.44
CA ILE A 16 2.26 -9.66 -42.43
C ILE A 16 2.73 -8.36 -41.74
N ILE A 17 2.98 -7.29 -42.51
CA ILE A 17 3.38 -6.00 -41.96
C ILE A 17 2.29 -5.44 -41.03
N LYS A 18 1.01 -5.54 -41.41
CA LYS A 18 -0.11 -5.11 -40.57
C LYS A 18 -0.23 -5.91 -39.27
N ALA A 19 -0.02 -7.23 -39.33
CA ALA A 19 -0.04 -8.10 -38.15
C ALA A 19 1.10 -7.77 -37.17
N ILE A 20 2.32 -7.54 -37.69
CA ILE A 20 3.47 -7.14 -36.89
C ILE A 20 3.22 -5.77 -36.23
N LEU A 21 2.69 -4.79 -36.97
CA LEU A 21 2.38 -3.46 -36.44
C LEU A 21 1.36 -3.53 -35.30
N SER A 22 0.32 -4.36 -35.45
CA SER A 22 -0.70 -4.60 -34.41
C SER A 22 -0.11 -5.23 -33.15
N LEU A 23 0.86 -6.14 -33.29
CA LEU A 23 1.51 -6.80 -32.16
C LEU A 23 2.45 -5.85 -31.40
N ILE A 24 3.14 -4.94 -32.11
CA ILE A 24 3.98 -3.90 -31.51
C ILE A 24 3.13 -2.92 -30.67
N ILE A 25 1.94 -2.54 -31.14
CA ILE A 25 1.03 -1.65 -30.41
C ILE A 25 0.57 -2.30 -29.08
N LEU A 26 0.29 -3.61 -29.08
CA LEU A 26 -0.09 -4.33 -27.86
C LEU A 26 1.05 -4.36 -26.81
N LEU A 27 2.30 -4.47 -27.26
CA LEU A 27 3.47 -4.52 -26.36
C LEU A 27 3.79 -3.15 -25.71
N LEU A 28 3.41 -2.03 -26.32
CA LEU A 28 3.69 -0.69 -25.80
C LEU A 28 2.72 -0.22 -24.70
N THR A 29 1.58 -0.89 -24.51
CA THR A 29 0.58 -0.49 -23.48
C THR A 29 0.86 -1.03 -22.06
N SER A 30 1.94 -1.80 -21.87
CA SER A 30 2.19 -2.51 -20.60
C SER A 30 2.94 -1.69 -19.52
N CYS A 31 3.27 -0.41 -19.73
CA CYS A 31 4.24 0.31 -18.89
C CYS A 31 3.78 1.53 -18.07
N ASP A 32 2.48 1.83 -17.97
CA ASP A 32 2.02 3.02 -17.21
C ASP A 32 1.60 2.76 -15.74
N ASN A 33 1.39 1.51 -15.33
CA ASN A 33 0.79 1.22 -14.02
C ASN A 33 1.75 1.40 -12.81
N LYS A 34 3.08 1.35 -13.01
CA LYS A 34 4.04 1.40 -11.88
C LYS A 34 4.09 2.77 -11.19
N LYS A 35 3.88 3.87 -11.94
CA LYS A 35 4.04 5.23 -11.42
C LYS A 35 2.89 5.65 -10.50
N LYS A 36 1.68 5.14 -10.75
CA LYS A 36 0.47 5.42 -9.95
C LYS A 36 0.47 4.70 -8.60
N VAL A 37 0.99 3.46 -8.57
CA VAL A 37 1.10 2.64 -7.35
C VAL A 37 2.12 3.21 -6.36
N LEU A 38 3.25 3.73 -6.83
CA LEU A 38 4.30 4.29 -5.97
C LEU A 38 3.84 5.53 -5.19
N ASN A 39 3.01 6.37 -5.81
CA ASN A 39 2.47 7.58 -5.17
C ASN A 39 1.41 7.30 -4.10
N GLN A 40 0.91 6.06 -4.01
CA GLN A 40 -0.10 5.65 -3.03
C GLN A 40 0.50 4.90 -1.83
N MET A 41 1.80 4.57 -1.87
CA MET A 41 2.45 3.85 -0.78
C MET A 41 2.75 4.78 0.40
N PRO A 42 2.43 4.38 1.65
CA PRO A 42 2.74 5.19 2.80
C PRO A 42 4.25 5.24 2.98
N LYS A 43 4.74 6.40 3.41
CA LYS A 43 6.15 6.55 3.77
C LYS A 43 6.43 5.71 5.03
N LEU A 44 7.48 4.90 4.99
CA LEU A 44 7.95 4.19 6.17
C LEU A 44 8.45 5.20 7.21
N LEU A 45 7.90 5.10 8.41
CA LEU A 45 8.34 5.84 9.57
C LEU A 45 9.33 4.98 10.37
N THR A 46 10.48 5.57 10.71
CA THR A 46 11.51 4.97 11.57
C THR A 46 11.64 5.77 12.88
N GLU A 47 12.21 5.16 13.92
CA GLU A 47 12.44 5.82 15.22
C GLU A 47 13.26 7.12 15.09
N ASP A 48 14.23 7.15 14.17
CA ASP A 48 15.09 8.31 13.92
C ASP A 48 14.34 9.44 13.20
N SER A 49 13.46 9.07 12.26
CA SER A 49 12.67 10.01 11.48
C SER A 49 11.49 10.59 12.27
N TYR A 50 10.99 9.86 13.26
CA TYR A 50 9.83 10.26 14.06
C TYR A 50 10.24 11.06 15.29
N LYS A 51 9.70 12.26 15.42
CA LYS A 51 10.09 13.23 16.45
C LYS A 51 8.83 13.84 17.09
N PRO A 52 8.10 13.07 17.91
CA PRO A 52 6.93 13.60 18.60
C PRO A 52 7.38 14.67 19.60
N LYS A 53 6.70 15.80 19.60
CA LYS A 53 6.94 16.91 20.53
C LYS A 53 6.06 16.79 21.76
N THR A 54 4.88 16.21 21.61
CA THR A 54 3.89 16.07 22.67
C THR A 54 3.33 14.66 22.77
N ILE A 55 2.63 14.37 23.88
CA ILE A 55 1.84 13.15 24.03
C ILE A 55 0.69 13.12 23.00
N CYS A 56 0.13 14.28 22.68
CA CYS A 56 -0.95 14.40 21.71
C CYS A 56 -0.49 13.91 20.33
N ASP A 57 0.72 14.29 19.90
CA ASP A 57 1.31 13.80 18.64
C ASP A 57 1.35 12.26 18.63
N CYS A 58 1.76 11.64 19.74
CA CYS A 58 1.82 10.19 19.86
C CYS A 58 0.45 9.50 19.78
N ASN A 59 -0.57 10.10 20.41
CA ASN A 59 -1.93 9.59 20.40
C ASN A 59 -2.54 9.71 19.00
N ASP A 60 -2.49 10.92 18.42
CA ASP A 60 -3.13 11.25 17.16
C ASP A 60 -2.48 10.49 16.00
N ASP A 61 -1.14 10.51 15.91
CA ASP A 61 -0.41 9.74 14.89
C ASP A 61 -0.64 8.23 15.05
N GLY A 62 -0.77 7.78 16.29
CA GLY A 62 -1.04 6.38 16.61
C GLY A 62 -2.40 5.92 16.12
N ILE A 63 -3.44 6.69 16.43
CA ILE A 63 -4.80 6.49 15.93
C ILE A 63 -4.81 6.53 14.40
N GLU A 64 -4.12 7.51 13.79
CA GLU A 64 -4.06 7.65 12.34
C GLU A 64 -3.45 6.42 11.66
N ILE A 65 -2.30 5.94 12.13
CA ILE A 65 -1.64 4.76 11.56
C ILE A 65 -2.52 3.53 11.72
N LEU A 66 -3.11 3.31 12.89
CA LEU A 66 -3.97 2.15 13.15
C LEU A 66 -5.26 2.19 12.31
N ASN A 67 -5.88 3.35 12.14
CA ASN A 67 -7.05 3.49 11.28
C ASN A 67 -6.70 3.26 9.81
N LYS A 68 -5.57 3.74 9.29
CA LYS A 68 -5.14 3.42 7.92
C LYS A 68 -4.93 1.92 7.70
N ILE A 69 -4.46 1.19 8.71
CA ILE A 69 -4.37 -0.27 8.66
C ILE A 69 -5.77 -0.88 8.63
N LEU A 70 -6.68 -0.38 9.47
CA LEU A 70 -8.05 -0.87 9.56
C LEU A 70 -8.81 -0.66 8.25
N ASP A 71 -8.78 0.56 7.71
CA ASP A 71 -9.41 0.92 6.44
C ASP A 71 -8.92 0.00 5.31
N LYS A 72 -7.60 -0.20 5.23
CA LYS A 72 -7.02 -1.10 4.22
C LYS A 72 -7.45 -2.55 4.43
N ARG A 73 -7.60 -2.99 5.69
CA ARG A 73 -8.05 -4.34 6.03
C ARG A 73 -9.51 -4.55 5.65
N GLU A 74 -10.37 -3.56 5.85
CA GLU A 74 -11.81 -3.65 5.60
C GLU A 74 -12.18 -3.65 4.10
N GLU A 75 -11.25 -3.28 3.20
CA GLU A 75 -11.40 -3.47 1.75
C GLU A 75 -11.52 -4.94 1.32
N PHE A 76 -11.17 -5.88 2.20
CA PHE A 76 -11.09 -7.31 1.90
C PHE A 76 -12.02 -8.13 2.80
N SER A 77 -12.72 -9.10 2.21
CA SER A 77 -13.61 -10.00 2.98
C SER A 77 -12.83 -10.92 3.91
N LYS A 78 -11.70 -11.48 3.43
CA LYS A 78 -10.82 -12.39 4.17
C LYS A 78 -9.43 -11.82 4.27
N ILE A 79 -8.71 -12.20 5.33
CA ILE A 79 -7.30 -11.84 5.49
C ILE A 79 -6.44 -12.42 4.36
N ASP A 80 -6.78 -13.61 3.86
CA ASP A 80 -6.06 -14.25 2.76
C ASP A 80 -6.13 -13.41 1.47
N ASP A 81 -7.29 -12.80 1.18
CA ASP A 81 -7.46 -11.92 0.01
C ASP A 81 -6.53 -10.71 0.09
N LEU A 82 -6.39 -10.12 1.29
CA LEU A 82 -5.44 -9.02 1.52
C LEU A 82 -4.00 -9.47 1.34
N THR A 83 -3.63 -10.63 1.91
CA THR A 83 -2.23 -11.11 1.85
C THR A 83 -1.80 -11.52 0.44
N GLN A 84 -2.73 -12.02 -0.39
CA GLN A 84 -2.51 -12.32 -1.80
C GLN A 84 -2.46 -11.05 -2.66
N ASN A 85 -3.12 -9.96 -2.24
CA ASN A 85 -2.97 -8.67 -2.89
C ASN A 85 -1.62 -8.02 -2.52
N LYS A 86 -0.65 -8.09 -3.43
CA LYS A 86 0.71 -7.58 -3.22
C LYS A 86 0.74 -6.14 -2.70
N PHE A 87 -0.05 -5.23 -3.29
CA PHE A 87 -0.05 -3.83 -2.89
C PHE A 87 -0.64 -3.64 -1.48
N ALA A 88 -1.81 -4.20 -1.21
CA ALA A 88 -2.45 -4.08 0.10
C ALA A 88 -1.62 -4.73 1.22
N ASN A 89 -0.99 -5.87 0.93
CA ASN A 89 -0.09 -6.55 1.84
C ASN A 89 1.14 -5.69 2.16
N GLU A 90 1.83 -5.16 1.14
CA GLU A 90 2.99 -4.31 1.34
C GLU A 90 2.63 -2.97 2.03
N TYR A 91 1.51 -2.35 1.64
CA TYR A 91 0.96 -1.13 2.26
C TYR A 91 0.74 -1.35 3.77
N THR A 92 0.04 -2.44 4.11
CA THR A 92 -0.23 -2.82 5.50
C THR A 92 1.07 -3.13 6.26
N ALA A 93 2.01 -3.83 5.63
CA ALA A 93 3.30 -4.16 6.23
C ALA A 93 4.13 -2.90 6.56
N VAL A 94 4.11 -1.88 5.69
CA VAL A 94 4.78 -0.59 5.96
C VAL A 94 4.14 0.11 7.15
N LEU A 95 2.81 0.22 7.18
CA LEU A 95 2.12 0.87 8.31
C LEU A 95 2.36 0.14 9.63
N LYS A 96 2.36 -1.21 9.65
CA LYS A 96 2.68 -1.98 10.84
C LYS A 96 4.10 -1.72 11.36
N LYS A 97 5.07 -1.53 10.47
CA LYS A 97 6.43 -1.15 10.85
C LYS A 97 6.47 0.29 11.40
N SER A 98 5.78 1.21 10.74
CA SER A 98 5.63 2.60 11.20
C SER A 98 5.00 2.68 12.58
N TRP A 99 3.92 1.94 12.83
CA TRP A 99 3.25 1.82 14.14
C TRP A 99 4.23 1.42 15.24
N LYS A 100 5.01 0.35 15.04
CA LYS A 100 5.98 -0.13 16.03
C LYS A 100 7.08 0.90 16.30
N ALA A 101 7.60 1.54 15.25
CA ALA A 101 8.63 2.57 15.40
C ALA A 101 8.09 3.78 16.18
N MET A 102 6.89 4.23 15.85
CA MET A 102 6.19 5.31 16.54
C MET A 102 5.93 4.97 18.01
N GLN A 103 5.33 3.81 18.27
CA GLN A 103 5.01 3.35 19.62
C GLN A 103 6.26 3.29 20.49
N TYR A 104 7.35 2.70 19.99
CA TYR A 104 8.61 2.62 20.71
C TYR A 104 9.18 4.01 21.00
N LYS A 105 9.21 4.90 20.00
CA LYS A 105 9.70 6.27 20.17
C LYS A 105 8.89 7.05 21.20
N CYS A 106 7.57 6.95 21.15
CA CYS A 106 6.66 7.58 22.10
C CYS A 106 6.91 7.08 23.52
N LEU A 107 6.96 5.75 23.71
CA LEU A 107 7.25 5.14 25.01
C LEU A 107 8.60 5.59 25.57
N LYS A 108 9.64 5.65 24.73
CA LYS A 108 10.97 6.13 25.12
C LYS A 108 10.98 7.62 25.51
N THR A 109 10.10 8.43 24.93
CA THR A 109 10.09 9.89 25.11
C THR A 109 9.20 10.34 26.28
N PHE A 110 7.99 9.77 26.40
CA PHE A 110 6.98 10.20 27.39
C PHE A 110 6.71 9.14 28.46
N GLY A 111 7.18 7.91 28.26
CA GLY A 111 7.15 6.85 29.26
C GLY A 111 5.74 6.49 29.73
N PRO A 112 5.55 6.25 31.03
CA PRO A 112 4.27 5.81 31.59
C PRO A 112 3.12 6.81 31.41
N LYS A 113 3.40 8.07 31.05
CA LYS A 113 2.34 9.08 30.81
C LYS A 113 1.43 8.68 29.65
N LEU A 114 1.94 7.91 28.67
CA LEU A 114 1.15 7.38 27.56
C LEU A 114 0.12 6.31 27.99
N LEU A 115 0.31 5.70 29.15
CA LEU A 115 -0.61 4.68 29.67
C LEU A 115 -1.74 5.29 30.53
N ARG A 116 -1.80 6.62 30.63
CA ARG A 116 -2.78 7.32 31.45
C ARG A 116 -3.65 8.20 30.56
N PRO A 117 -4.98 8.11 30.67
CA PRO A 117 -5.86 9.04 29.99
C PRO A 117 -5.56 10.49 30.33
N SER A 118 -5.68 11.38 29.35
CA SER A 118 -5.61 12.83 29.49
C SER A 118 -6.41 13.51 28.37
N ASP A 119 -6.51 14.84 28.40
CA ASP A 119 -7.24 15.62 27.39
C ASP A 119 -6.83 15.32 25.94
N CYS A 120 -5.59 14.84 25.72
CA CYS A 120 -5.09 14.48 24.39
C CYS A 120 -4.44 13.09 24.31
N ASN A 121 -4.68 12.22 25.30
CA ASN A 121 -4.18 10.84 25.29
C ASN A 121 -5.30 9.89 25.65
N ASP A 122 -5.71 9.05 24.70
CA ASP A 122 -6.76 8.06 24.88
C ASP A 122 -6.20 6.64 24.61
N PRO A 123 -5.57 6.01 25.62
CA PRO A 123 -5.03 4.66 25.48
C PRO A 123 -6.12 3.61 25.22
N ASP A 124 -7.36 3.86 25.66
CA ASP A 124 -8.48 2.94 25.46
C ASP A 124 -8.95 2.96 24.00
N GLN A 125 -8.97 4.13 23.36
CA GLN A 125 -9.23 4.24 21.92
C GLN A 125 -8.19 3.49 21.09
N ILE A 126 -6.89 3.66 21.41
CA ILE A 126 -5.81 2.90 20.76
C ILE A 126 -6.06 1.40 20.92
N GLN A 127 -6.36 0.94 22.13
CA GLN A 127 -6.60 -0.47 22.39
C GLN A 127 -7.83 -1.00 21.66
N ALA A 128 -8.92 -0.22 21.60
CA ALA A 128 -10.13 -0.60 20.88
C ALA A 128 -9.87 -0.80 19.36
N ILE A 129 -9.05 0.04 18.73
CA ILE A 129 -8.68 -0.14 17.33
C ILE A 129 -7.81 -1.40 17.15
N LYS A 130 -6.83 -1.62 18.04
CA LYS A 130 -6.00 -2.83 18.03
C LYS A 130 -6.84 -4.10 18.17
N ASP A 131 -7.86 -4.10 19.03
CA ASP A 131 -8.75 -5.24 19.21
C ASP A 131 -9.60 -5.52 17.98
N LYS A 132 -10.07 -4.46 17.28
CA LYS A 132 -10.76 -4.60 15.99
C LYS A 132 -9.83 -5.21 14.94
N LEU A 133 -8.61 -4.69 14.82
CA LEU A 133 -7.60 -5.22 13.92
C LEU A 133 -7.30 -6.70 14.23
N PHE A 134 -7.15 -7.04 15.50
CA PHE A 134 -6.91 -8.41 15.94
C PHE A 134 -8.05 -9.35 15.52
N LYS A 135 -9.30 -8.95 15.73
CA LYS A 135 -10.49 -9.71 15.28
C LYS A 135 -10.51 -9.90 13.76
N LEU A 136 -9.96 -8.96 13.01
CA LEU A 136 -9.82 -9.04 11.55
C LEU A 136 -8.56 -9.80 11.09
N GLY A 137 -7.75 -10.35 11.99
CA GLY A 137 -6.55 -11.13 11.68
C GLY A 137 -5.27 -10.31 11.54
N ILE A 138 -5.28 -9.04 11.96
CA ILE A 138 -4.11 -8.16 11.94
C ILE A 138 -3.59 -7.94 13.37
N MET A 139 -2.38 -8.43 13.65
CA MET A 139 -1.67 -8.12 14.91
C MET A 139 -0.82 -6.85 14.78
N THR A 140 -0.98 -5.92 15.71
CA THR A 140 -0.25 -4.64 15.78
C THR A 140 0.53 -4.47 17.09
#